data_AF-F9VRC0-F1
#
_entry.id   AF-F9VRC0-F1
#
_cell.length_a   1.000
_cell.length_b   1.000
_cell.length_c   1.000
_cell.angle_alpha   90.00
_cell.angle_beta   90.00
_cell.angle_gamma   90.00
#
_symmetry.space_group_name_H-M   'P 1'
#
loop_
_entity.id
_entity.type
_entity.pdbx_description
1 polymer ?
#
loop_
_entity_poly.entity_id
_entity_poly.type
_entity_poly.pdbx_seq_one_letter_code
_entity_poly.pdbx_strand_id
1 'polypeptide(L)'
;IDLAADADLFLCEASWTHAPSERPPDLHMSGIEAGEAATKANVRALAITHVAPWTDSAEILAEARSTFSGPVDLVRQGQVIDLA
;
A
#
# COMPACT_ATOMS: atom_id res chain seq x y z
N ILE A 1 7.18 -2.33 11.67
CA ILE A 1 7.27 -3.26 10.51
C ILE A 1 8.74 -3.43 10.24
N ASP A 2 9.39 -4.32 11.00
CA ASP A 2 10.86 -4.26 11.17
C ASP A 2 11.59 -4.69 9.89
N LEU A 3 10.98 -5.60 9.12
CA LEU A 3 11.53 -6.07 7.85
C LEU A 3 11.62 -4.96 6.78
N ALA A 4 10.73 -3.97 6.83
CA ALA A 4 10.67 -2.88 5.85
C ALA A 4 11.22 -1.55 6.38
N ALA A 5 11.82 -1.57 7.58
CA ALA A 5 12.30 -0.36 8.23
C ALA A 5 13.30 0.40 7.34
N ASP A 6 13.06 1.70 7.17
CA ASP A 6 13.88 2.65 6.42
C ASP A 6 14.14 2.29 4.94
N ALA A 7 13.32 1.41 4.34
CA ALA A 7 13.49 1.02 2.94
C ALA A 7 13.24 2.20 1.98
N ASP A 8 14.00 2.26 0.89
CA ASP A 8 13.82 3.26 -0.16
C ASP A 8 12.47 3.11 -0.88
N LEU A 9 12.01 1.87 -1.04
CA LEU A 9 10.73 1.53 -1.60
C LEU A 9 10.12 0.35 -0.86
N PHE A 10 8.87 0.50 -0.45
CA PHE A 10 8.07 -0.60 0.07
C PHE A 10 7.01 -1.02 -0.94
N LEU A 11 7.21 -2.17 -1.57
CA LEU A 11 6.20 -2.82 -2.40
C LEU A 11 5.24 -3.58 -1.49
N CYS A 12 4.03 -3.07 -1.32
CA CYS A 12 3.05 -3.56 -0.34
C CYS A 12 1.73 -3.95 -1.01
N GLU A 13 1.08 -4.99 -0.49
CA GLU A 13 -0.26 -5.35 -0.97
C GLU A 13 -1.33 -4.36 -0.45
N ALA A 14 -2.37 -4.16 -1.25
CA ALA A 14 -3.63 -3.60 -0.79
C ALA A 14 -4.76 -4.16 -1.66
N SER A 15 -5.30 -5.31 -1.24
CA SER A 15 -6.24 -6.07 -2.06
C SER A 15 -7.61 -5.41 -2.20
N TRP A 16 -8.02 -4.65 -1.17
CA TRP A 16 -9.34 -4.04 -1.10
C TRP A 16 -9.38 -2.70 -0.37
N THR A 17 -10.49 -1.97 -0.48
CA THR A 17 -10.79 -0.82 0.36
C THR A 17 -11.01 -1.20 1.82
N HIS A 18 -10.76 -0.26 2.71
CA HIS A 18 -10.83 -0.42 4.15
C HIS A 18 -12.28 -0.57 4.62
N ALA A 19 -12.63 -1.78 5.06
CA ALA A 19 -13.93 -2.11 5.64
C ALA A 19 -13.79 -3.29 6.62
N PRO A 20 -13.15 -3.10 7.78
CA PRO A 20 -12.74 -4.21 8.66
C PRO A 20 -13.90 -5.07 9.17
N SER A 21 -15.13 -4.56 9.22
CA SER A 21 -16.34 -5.33 9.54
C SER A 21 -16.81 -6.24 8.41
N GLU A 22 -16.38 -6.00 7.18
CA GLU A 22 -16.80 -6.70 5.96
C GLU A 22 -15.68 -7.54 5.34
N ARG A 23 -14.41 -7.29 5.70
CA ARG A 23 -13.24 -8.02 5.19
C ARG A 23 -12.85 -9.15 6.15
N PRO A 24 -12.39 -10.31 5.62
CA PRO A 24 -11.81 -11.35 6.46
C PRO A 24 -10.60 -10.81 7.25
N PRO A 25 -10.52 -11.04 8.56
CA PRO A 25 -9.36 -10.63 9.34
C PRO A 25 -8.12 -11.43 8.93
N ASP A 26 -6.95 -10.80 9.06
CA ASP A 26 -5.64 -11.43 8.91
C ASP A 26 -5.36 -12.09 7.55
N LEU A 27 -6.10 -11.71 6.50
CA LEU A 27 -5.96 -12.29 5.16
C LEU A 27 -5.23 -11.37 4.18
N HIS A 28 -5.71 -10.14 4.03
CA HIS A 28 -5.15 -9.12 3.14
C HIS A 28 -5.24 -7.74 3.75
N MET A 29 -4.45 -6.82 3.23
CA MET A 29 -4.41 -5.43 3.65
C MET A 29 -5.35 -4.56 2.81
N SER A 30 -5.83 -3.50 3.43
CA SER A 30 -6.49 -2.37 2.80
C SER A 30 -5.51 -1.24 2.45
N GLY A 31 -5.98 -0.25 1.69
CA GLY A 31 -5.18 0.94 1.39
C GLY A 31 -4.75 1.68 2.66
N ILE A 32 -5.65 1.83 3.64
CA ILE A 32 -5.36 2.45 4.95
C ILE A 32 -4.23 1.69 5.65
N GLU A 33 -4.34 0.37 5.73
CA GLU A 33 -3.35 -0.48 6.41
C GLU A 33 -1.99 -0.46 5.70
N ALA A 34 -1.97 -0.41 4.37
CA ALA A 34 -0.74 -0.29 3.58
C ALA A 34 -0.02 1.03 3.85
N GLY A 35 -0.76 2.15 3.87
CA GLY A 35 -0.19 3.45 4.23
C GLY A 35 0.27 3.51 5.69
N GLU A 36 -0.47 2.93 6.62
CA GLU A 36 -0.03 2.86 8.02
C GLU A 36 1.25 2.04 8.18
N ALA A 37 1.35 0.90 7.47
CA ALA A 37 2.55 0.07 7.49
C ALA A 37 3.75 0.82 6.93
N ALA A 38 3.58 1.55 5.82
CA ALA A 38 4.61 2.41 5.24
C ALA A 38 5.07 3.51 6.22
N THR A 39 4.13 4.21 6.86
CA THR A 39 4.42 5.23 7.88
C THR A 39 5.17 4.63 9.06
N LYS A 40 4.69 3.50 9.60
CA LYS A 40 5.34 2.80 10.74
C LYS A 40 6.73 2.27 10.38
N ALA A 41 6.98 1.96 9.11
CA ALA A 41 8.26 1.50 8.61
C ALA A 41 9.23 2.64 8.26
N ASN A 42 8.79 3.91 8.27
CA ASN A 42 9.58 5.05 7.83
C ASN A 42 10.18 4.89 6.43
N VAL A 43 9.41 4.31 5.50
CA VAL A 43 9.89 4.08 4.12
C VAL A 43 9.90 5.39 3.33
N ARG A 44 10.79 5.50 2.34
CA ARG A 44 10.84 6.71 1.50
C ARG A 44 9.70 6.78 0.48
N ALA A 45 9.22 5.64 -0.02
CA ALA A 45 8.10 5.56 -0.96
C ALA A 45 7.30 4.25 -0.80
N LEU A 46 6.01 4.31 -1.13
CA LEU A 46 5.08 3.17 -1.12
C LEU A 46 4.62 2.85 -2.54
N ALA A 47 4.82 1.60 -2.96
CA ALA A 47 4.28 1.05 -4.19
C ALA A 47 3.20 0.01 -3.87
N ILE A 48 1.95 0.31 -4.22
CA ILE A 48 0.80 -0.55 -3.97
C ILE A 48 0.65 -1.57 -5.09
N THR A 49 0.55 -2.84 -4.72
CA THR A 49 0.34 -3.98 -5.63
C THR A 49 -0.76 -4.92 -5.12
N HIS A 50 -1.00 -6.01 -5.85
CA HIS A 50 -1.95 -7.07 -5.48
C HIS A 50 -3.38 -6.55 -5.25
N VAL A 51 -3.81 -5.57 -6.05
CA VAL A 51 -5.17 -5.05 -6.02
C VAL A 51 -6.13 -6.04 -6.66
N ALA A 52 -7.22 -6.39 -5.96
CA ALA A 52 -8.24 -7.25 -6.55
C ALA A 52 -8.91 -6.56 -7.75
N PRO A 53 -9.15 -7.27 -8.88
CA PRO A 53 -9.57 -6.64 -10.12
C PRO A 53 -10.98 -6.01 -10.09
N TRP A 54 -11.77 -6.34 -9.07
CA TRP A 54 -13.09 -5.77 -8.81
C TRP A 54 -13.09 -4.62 -7.80
N THR A 55 -11.94 -4.26 -7.21
CA THR A 55 -11.83 -3.10 -6.31
C THR A 55 -11.46 -1.84 -7.09
N ASP A 56 -12.04 -0.70 -6.70
CA ASP A 56 -11.58 0.59 -7.22
C ASP A 56 -10.17 0.92 -6.68
N SER A 57 -9.18 0.77 -7.56
CA SER A 57 -7.79 1.09 -7.25
C SER A 57 -7.56 2.55 -6.87
N ALA A 58 -8.38 3.49 -7.36
CA ALA A 58 -8.25 4.90 -7.04
C ALA A 58 -8.67 5.18 -5.58
N GLU A 59 -9.69 4.47 -5.08
CA GLU A 59 -10.07 4.53 -3.65
C GLU A 59 -8.97 3.95 -2.76
N ILE A 60 -8.39 2.80 -3.12
CA ILE A 60 -7.22 2.24 -2.41
C ILE A 60 -6.06 3.25 -2.35
N LEU A 61 -5.76 3.90 -3.47
CA LEU A 61 -4.71 4.91 -3.54
C LEU A 61 -5.02 6.12 -2.65
N ALA A 62 -6.28 6.57 -2.61
CA ALA A 62 -6.72 7.65 -1.73
C ALA A 62 -6.60 7.27 -0.26
N GLU A 63 -6.98 6.04 0.11
CA GLU A 63 -6.84 5.50 1.46
C GLU A 63 -5.37 5.47 1.91
N ALA A 64 -4.47 4.90 1.10
CA ALA A 64 -3.07 4.82 1.45
C ALA A 64 -2.43 6.21 1.62
N ARG A 65 -2.81 7.17 0.78
CA ARG A 65 -2.37 8.57 0.90
C ARG A 65 -2.93 9.27 2.15
N SER A 66 -4.02 8.76 2.73
CA SER A 66 -4.57 9.33 3.96
C SER A 66 -3.75 8.97 5.20
N THR A 67 -2.98 7.87 5.16
CA THR A 67 -2.19 7.38 6.29
C THR A 67 -0.68 7.39 6.06
N PHE A 68 -0.22 7.64 4.84
CA PHE A 68 1.19 7.86 4.49
C PHE A 68 1.39 9.17 3.71
N SER A 69 2.31 10.00 4.21
CA SER A 69 2.60 11.33 3.64
C SER A 69 3.67 11.33 2.55
N GLY A 70 4.34 10.19 2.32
CA GLY A 70 5.33 10.07 1.25
C GLY A 70 4.71 9.77 -0.12
N PRO A 71 5.54 9.61 -1.16
CA PRO A 71 5.09 9.21 -2.50
C PRO A 71 4.37 7.86 -2.48
N VAL A 72 3.21 7.80 -3.14
CA VAL A 72 2.40 6.58 -3.28
C VAL A 72 2.00 6.37 -4.73
N ASP A 73 2.36 5.20 -5.26
CA ASP A 73 2.04 4.77 -6.63
C ASP A 73 1.29 3.43 -6.64
N LEU A 74 0.31 3.32 -7.55
CA LEU A 74 -0.26 2.02 -7.94
C LEU A 74 0.64 1.40 -9.00
N VAL A 75 1.15 0.19 -8.73
CA VAL A 75 2.05 -0.44 -9.68
C VAL A 75 1.32 -0.98 -10.91
N ARG A 76 2.02 -1.02 -12.04
CA ARG A 76 1.52 -1.57 -13.30
C ARG A 76 2.44 -2.68 -13.80
N GLN A 77 1.88 -3.62 -14.57
CA GLN A 77 2.68 -4.66 -15.21
C GLN A 77 3.77 -4.04 -16.08
N GLY A 78 5.01 -4.53 -15.92
CA GLY A 78 6.17 -4.04 -16.67
C GLY A 78 6.72 -2.69 -16.23
N GLN A 79 6.19 -2.11 -15.14
CA GLN A 79 6.75 -0.89 -14.56
C GLN A 79 8.16 -1.14 -14.02
N VAL A 80 9.05 -0.20 -14.32
CA VAL A 80 10.40 -0.10 -13.74
C VAL A 80 10.38 1.08 -12.77
N ILE A 81 10.92 0.88 -11.57
CA ILE A 81 11.07 1.92 -10.55
C ILE A 81 12.56 2.03 -10.24
N ASP A 82 13.13 3.19 -10.51
CA ASP A 82 14.51 3.50 -10.15
C ASP A 82 14.58 3.94 -8.69
N LEU A 83 15.50 3.35 -7.93
CA LEU A 83 15.74 3.71 -6.53
C LEU A 83 16.92 4.68 -6.43
N ALA A 84 16.84 5.63 -5.51
CA ALA A 84 17.82 6.69 -5.30
C ALA A 84 18.81 6.35 -4.19
#